data_AF-A0A7I7NHF4-F1
#
_entry.id   AF-A0A7I7NHF4-F1
#
_cell.length_a   1.000
_cell.length_b   1.000
_cell.length_c   1.000
_cell.angle_alpha   90.00
_cell.angle_beta   90.00
_cell.angle_gamma   90.00
#
_symmetry.space_group_name_H-M   'P 1'
#
loop_
_entity.id
_entity.type
_entity.pdbx_description
1 polymer ?
#
loop_
_entity_poly.entity_id
_entity_poly.type
_entity_poly.pdbx_seq_one_letter_code
_entity_poly.pdbx_strand_id
1 'polypeptide(L)'
;MHVAGFADRIATDWAGPGSRVVRRSMRLAGSIYAGDTMVGRGRAVAKRRDTSVDPPRNLVDIQIEVTNQHGTLCCPVELTLQLPENR
;
A
#
# COMPACT_ATOMS: atom_id res chain seq x y z
N MET A 1 10.14 -1.56 13.36
CA MET A 1 8.83 -1.21 12.76
C MET A 1 9.07 -0.43 11.45
N HIS A 2 9.74 -1.02 10.44
CA HIS A 2 10.17 -0.25 9.25
C HIS A 2 9.38 -0.59 7.97
N VAL A 3 9.16 -1.88 7.70
CA VAL A 3 8.58 -2.31 6.40
C VAL A 3 7.10 -1.94 6.26
N ALA A 4 6.32 -2.04 7.34
CA ALA A 4 4.89 -1.74 7.31
C ALA A 4 4.62 -0.25 7.06
N GLY A 5 5.33 0.64 7.75
CA GLY A 5 5.24 2.09 7.51
C GLY A 5 5.77 2.49 6.13
N PHE A 6 6.82 1.82 5.65
CA PHE A 6 7.31 2.01 4.28
C PHE A 6 6.26 1.64 3.23
N ALA A 7 5.59 0.48 3.38
CA ALA A 7 4.48 0.05 2.52
C ALA A 7 3.31 1.03 2.54
N ASP A 8 2.91 1.50 3.73
CA ASP A 8 1.85 2.50 3.86
C ASP A 8 2.23 3.81 3.17
N ARG A 9 3.51 4.20 3.21
CA ARG A 9 3.97 5.42 2.54
C ARG A 9 3.99 5.30 1.02
N ILE A 10 4.37 4.14 0.48
CA ILE A 10 4.24 3.85 -0.96
C ILE A 10 2.79 3.98 -1.43
N ALA A 11 1.84 3.53 -0.61
CA ALA A 11 0.42 3.65 -0.95
C ALA A 11 -0.10 5.09 -0.87
N THR A 12 0.38 5.89 0.08
CA THR A 12 -0.22 7.20 0.43
C THR A 12 0.48 8.40 -0.19
N ASP A 13 1.76 8.29 -0.59
CA ASP A 13 2.54 9.42 -1.11
C ASP A 13 1.92 10.07 -2.36
N TRP A 14 1.42 9.24 -3.29
CA TRP A 14 0.77 9.73 -4.52
C TRP A 14 -0.73 10.01 -4.36
N ALA A 15 -1.36 9.43 -3.34
CA ALA A 15 -2.82 9.48 -3.18
C ALA A 15 -3.33 10.76 -2.49
N GLY A 16 -2.41 11.57 -1.97
CA GLY A 16 -2.71 12.85 -1.33
C GLY A 16 -3.20 12.71 0.12
N PRO A 17 -3.28 13.84 0.85
CA PRO A 17 -3.47 13.87 2.30
C PRO A 17 -4.86 13.43 2.78
N GLY A 18 -5.86 13.44 1.89
CA GLY A 18 -7.22 12.97 2.20
C GLY A 18 -7.40 11.46 2.09
N SER A 19 -6.37 10.74 1.64
CA SER A 19 -6.42 9.28 1.49
C SER A 19 -6.17 8.56 2.82
N ARG A 20 -6.77 7.38 2.98
CA ARG A 20 -6.57 6.53 4.18
C ARG A 20 -6.40 5.07 3.82
N VAL A 21 -5.49 4.38 4.50
CA VAL A 21 -5.38 2.92 4.41
C VAL A 21 -6.51 2.29 5.22
N VAL A 22 -7.38 1.51 4.57
CA VAL A 22 -8.53 0.86 5.25
C VAL A 22 -8.31 -0.62 5.53
N ARG A 23 -7.46 -1.28 4.74
CA ARG A 23 -7.08 -2.68 4.93
C ARG A 23 -5.65 -2.87 4.47
N ARG A 24 -4.91 -3.70 5.18
CA ARG A 24 -3.56 -4.12 4.82
C ARG A 24 -3.36 -5.58 5.17
N SER A 25 -2.82 -6.35 4.24
CA SER A 25 -2.34 -7.72 4.40
C SER A 25 -0.89 -7.77 3.94
N MET A 26 0.00 -8.34 4.75
CA MET A 26 1.43 -8.39 4.46
C MET A 26 1.97 -9.78 4.79
N ARG A 27 2.92 -10.25 3.99
CA ARG A 27 3.71 -11.44 4.31
C ARG A 27 5.19 -11.09 4.31
N LEU A 28 5.91 -11.53 5.33
CA LEU A 28 7.38 -11.46 5.33
C LEU A 28 7.90 -12.67 4.55
N ALA A 29 8.40 -12.43 3.34
CA ALA A 29 8.90 -13.45 2.42
C ALA A 29 10.44 -13.51 2.40
N GLY A 30 11.11 -12.44 2.83
CA GLY A 30 12.55 -12.37 2.95
C GLY A 30 12.98 -11.33 3.98
N SER A 31 14.26 -11.36 4.33
CA SER A 31 14.85 -10.46 5.31
C SER A 31 15.23 -9.11 4.70
N ILE A 32 15.16 -8.07 5.52
CA ILE A 32 15.75 -6.75 5.27
C ILE A 32 16.57 -6.41 6.50
N TYR A 33 17.85 -6.15 6.32
CA TYR A 33 18.79 -5.85 7.39
C TYR A 33 19.07 -4.35 7.49
N ALA A 34 19.63 -3.91 8.61
CA ALA A 34 20.09 -2.53 8.73
C ALA A 34 21.20 -2.26 7.69
N GLY A 35 21.08 -1.16 6.95
CA GLY A 35 21.96 -0.83 5.82
C GLY A 35 21.43 -1.28 4.46
N ASP A 36 20.41 -2.14 4.41
CA ASP A 36 19.78 -2.50 3.14
C ASP A 36 19.01 -1.32 2.55
N THR A 37 19.01 -1.24 1.22
CA THR A 37 18.16 -0.31 0.48
C THR A 37 16.85 -1.00 0.12
N MET A 38 15.73 -0.43 0.55
CA MET A 38 14.40 -0.91 0.20
C MET A 38 13.86 -0.18 -1.04
N VAL A 39 13.32 -0.93 -1.99
CA VAL A 39 12.56 -0.39 -3.13
C VAL A 39 11.14 -0.93 -3.05
N GLY A 40 10.17 -0.03 -3.14
CA GLY A 40 8.76 -0.36 -3.17
C GLY A 40 8.13 -0.08 -4.52
N ARG A 41 7.37 -1.03 -5.06
CA ARG A 41 6.59 -0.84 -6.29
C ARG A 41 5.13 -1.12 -6.01
N GLY A 42 4.30 -0.08 -6.08
CA GLY A 42 2.85 -0.19 -5.97
C GLY A 42 2.17 -0.25 -7.32
N ARG A 43 1.17 -1.12 -7.47
CA ARG A 43 0.28 -1.18 -8.63
C ARG A 43 -1.17 -1.14 -8.16
N ALA A 44 -1.95 -0.19 -8.66
CA ALA A 44 -3.40 -0.21 -8.50
C ALA A 44 -3.98 -1.36 -9.34
N VAL A 45 -4.71 -2.27 -8.70
CA VAL A 45 -5.23 -3.49 -9.34
C VAL A 45 -6.74 -3.51 -9.47
N ALA A 46 -7.46 -2.75 -8.64
CA ALA A 46 -8.90 -2.56 -8.73
C ALA A 46 -9.33 -1.19 -8.21
N LYS A 47 -10.45 -0.69 -8.71
CA LYS A 47 -11.14 0.51 -8.23
C LYS A 47 -12.60 0.15 -7.97
N ARG A 48 -13.12 0.54 -6.81
CA ARG A 48 -14.47 0.18 -6.36
C ARG A 48 -15.11 1.39 -5.68
N ARG A 49 -16.41 1.60 -5.91
CA ARG A 49 -17.21 2.51 -5.09
C ARG A 49 -18.13 1.66 -4.22
N ASP A 50 -17.92 1.70 -2.92
CA ASP A 50 -18.75 0.99 -1.95
C ASP A 50 -19.93 1.89 -1.56
N THR A 51 -21.12 1.52 -2.04
CA THR A 51 -22.39 2.23 -1.79
C THR A 51 -23.20 1.60 -0.67
N SER A 52 -22.64 0.62 0.07
CA SER A 52 -23.31 0.01 1.22
C SER A 52 -23.29 0.91 2.47
N VAL A 53 -22.55 2.01 2.41
CA VAL A 53 -22.36 3.00 3.47
C VAL A 53 -22.68 4.39 2.94
N ASP A 54 -23.12 5.28 3.83
CA ASP A 54 -23.41 6.69 3.54
C ASP A 54 -22.46 7.60 4.36
N PRO A 55 -21.61 8.43 3.71
CA PRO A 55 -21.43 8.57 2.26
C PRO A 55 -20.70 7.38 1.64
N PRO A 56 -20.87 7.12 0.32
CA PRO A 56 -20.16 6.07 -0.40
C PRO A 56 -18.63 6.21 -0.29
N ARG A 57 -17.92 5.08 -0.28
CA ARG A 57 -16.45 5.07 -0.19
C ARG A 57 -15.82 4.77 -1.54
N ASN A 58 -14.89 5.62 -2.00
CA ASN A 58 -14.04 5.35 -3.15
C ASN A 58 -12.83 4.56 -2.70
N LEU A 59 -12.73 3.29 -3.12
CA LEU A 59 -11.70 2.34 -2.72
C LEU A 59 -10.81 1.97 -3.91
N VAL A 60 -9.51 1.85 -3.66
CA VAL A 60 -8.51 1.37 -4.61
C VAL A 60 -7.73 0.24 -3.95
N ASP A 61 -7.73 -0.92 -4.58
CA ASP A 61 -6.88 -2.04 -4.14
C ASP A 61 -5.51 -1.91 -4.82
N ILE A 62 -4.46 -2.06 -4.04
CA ILE A 62 -3.06 -1.87 -4.41
C ILE A 62 -2.28 -3.11 -4.03
N GLN A 63 -1.52 -3.64 -4.98
CA GLN A 63 -0.47 -4.62 -4.71
C GLN A 63 0.87 -3.88 -4.61
N ILE A 64 1.62 -4.13 -3.55
CA ILE A 64 2.94 -3.54 -3.34
C ILE A 64 3.97 -4.65 -3.17
N GLU A 65 5.04 -4.56 -3.95
CA GLU A 65 6.23 -5.39 -3.80
C GLU A 65 7.32 -4.57 -3.13
N VAL A 66 7.82 -5.05 -1.99
CA VAL A 66 9.00 -4.49 -1.33
C VAL A 66 10.18 -5.41 -1.55
N THR A 67 11.21 -4.91 -2.22
CA THR A 67 12.46 -5.62 -2.50
C THR A 67 13.66 -4.96 -1.82
N ASN A 68 14.72 -5.73 -1.54
CA ASN A 68 16.03 -5.20 -1.13
C ASN A 68 16.90 -4.81 -2.36
N GLN A 69 18.12 -4.32 -2.12
CA GLN A 69 19.07 -3.93 -3.17
C GLN A 69 19.51 -5.08 -4.09
N HIS A 70 19.31 -6.33 -3.65
CA HIS A 70 19.61 -7.52 -4.44
C HIS A 70 18.40 -7.96 -5.29
N GLY A 71 17.31 -7.19 -5.29
CA GLY A 71 16.08 -7.52 -6.01
C GLY A 71 15.27 -8.66 -5.39
N THR A 72 15.61 -9.09 -4.17
CA THR A 72 14.87 -10.16 -3.48
C THR A 72 13.54 -9.61 -2.99
N LEU A 73 12.43 -10.31 -3.27
CA LEU A 73 11.12 -9.97 -2.73
C LEU A 73 11.08 -10.25 -1.22
N CYS A 74 11.12 -9.19 -0.42
CA CYS A 74 11.14 -9.30 1.02
C CYS A 74 9.74 -9.23 1.62
N CYS A 75 8.84 -8.43 1.03
CA CYS A 75 7.48 -8.28 1.53
C CYS A 75 6.47 -7.94 0.43
N PRO A 76 5.68 -8.92 -0.06
CA PRO A 76 4.46 -8.64 -0.81
C PRO A 76 3.37 -8.13 0.14
N VAL A 77 2.63 -7.12 -0.33
CA VAL A 77 1.57 -6.44 0.42
C VAL A 77 0.36 -6.27 -0.47
N GLU A 78 -0.81 -6.53 0.10
CA GLU A 78 -2.10 -6.14 -0.45
C GLU A 78 -2.71 -5.07 0.45
N LEU A 79 -3.09 -3.95 -0.13
CA LEU A 79 -3.59 -2.79 0.59
C LEU A 79 -4.82 -2.24 -0.10
N THR A 80 -5.86 -1.94 0.67
CA THR A 80 -7.00 -1.16 0.18
C THR A 80 -6.88 0.26 0.70
N LEU A 81 -6.86 1.22 -0.21
CA LEU A 81 -6.83 2.64 0.08
C LEU A 81 -8.22 3.23 -0.17
N GLN A 82 -8.69 4.06 0.74
CA GLN A 82 -9.83 4.93 0.48
C GLN A 82 -9.33 6.30 0.05
N LEU A 83 -9.86 6.78 -1.08
CA LEU A 83 -9.63 8.12 -1.58
C LEU A 83 -10.75 9.06 -1.09
N PRO A 84 -10.47 10.37 -0.95
CA PRO A 84 -11.51 11.35 -0.70
C PRO A 84 -12.51 11.37 -1.87
N GLU A 85 -13.74 11.82 -1.59
CA GLU A 85 -14.69 12.11 -2.66
C GLU A 85 -14.22 13.39 -3.38
N ASN A 86 -14.12 13.36 -4.71
CA ASN A 86 -13.83 14.57 -5.47
C ASN A 86 -14.96 15.56 -5.19
N ARG A 87 -14.61 16.70 -4.61
CA ARG A 87 -15.52 17.80 -4.31
C ARG A 87 -15.81 18.61 -5.56
#